data_AF-A0A5D0QWB3-F1
#
_entry.id   AF-A0A5D0QWB3-F1
#
_cell.length_a   1.000
_cell.length_b   1.000
_cell.length_c   1.000
_cell.angle_alpha   90.00
_cell.angle_beta   90.00
_cell.angle_gamma   90.00
#
_symmetry.space_group_name_H-M   'P 1'
#
loop_
_entity.id
_entity.type
_entity.pdbx_description
1 polymer ?
#
loop_
_entity_poly.entity_id
_entity_poly.type
_entity_poly.pdbx_seq_one_letter_code
_entity_poly.pdbx_strand_id
1 'polypeptide(L)'
;MTNKERPIFNYKFYILIIGVTLILFSSLYIFTRPAIWNDFDFSNTGQIGDTIGGITAPIINLIGAILIFLSFKAQINANKIQFTLLNNEIENQKKDRNFQVILDLFQALKNDFQNLAFENYTGMSAINAYVNQIRDYWTKENFESHSHIPIYSDWKFLMAEYDLISFHIETSDLRATERTRLKSLIKNYFFTQLEYPTNSIKKQLVKFEQDSDVLKIVNDILEFNKKK
;
A
#
# COMPACT_ATOMS: atom_id res chain seq x y z
N MET A 1 20.66 -0.27 -19.28
CA MET A 1 21.61 -1.31 -18.84
C MET A 1 20.80 -2.49 -18.34
N THR A 2 20.64 -3.52 -19.16
CA THR A 2 19.82 -4.70 -18.86
C THR A 2 20.58 -5.63 -17.91
N ASN A 3 20.06 -5.79 -16.70
CA ASN A 3 20.58 -6.74 -15.72
C ASN A 3 20.30 -8.16 -16.24
N LYS A 4 21.31 -8.76 -16.88
CA LYS A 4 21.22 -10.13 -17.40
C LYS A 4 21.40 -11.07 -16.21
N GLU A 5 20.29 -11.53 -15.66
CA GLU A 5 20.27 -12.57 -14.63
C GLU A 5 21.13 -13.75 -15.12
N ARG A 6 22.18 -14.08 -14.35
CA ARG A 6 23.04 -15.21 -14.70
C ARG A 6 22.19 -16.48 -14.62
N PRO A 7 22.15 -17.33 -15.67
CA PRO A 7 21.38 -18.55 -15.61
C PRO A 7 21.89 -19.43 -14.45
N ILE A 8 20.95 -19.93 -13.65
CA ILE A 8 21.18 -20.76 -12.45
C ILE A 8 22.04 -21.99 -12.79
N PHE A 9 22.01 -22.44 -14.05
CA PHE A 9 22.80 -23.54 -14.56
C PHE A 9 23.97 -23.06 -15.43
N ASN A 10 25.15 -22.96 -14.81
CA ASN A 10 26.41 -22.57 -15.44
C ASN A 10 27.10 -23.80 -16.10
N TYR A 11 28.02 -23.61 -17.06
CA TYR A 11 28.79 -24.69 -17.70
C TYR A 11 29.49 -25.62 -16.67
N LYS A 12 29.87 -25.08 -15.51
CA LYS A 12 30.40 -25.85 -14.37
C LYS A 12 29.42 -26.90 -13.82
N PHE A 13 28.12 -26.59 -13.81
CA PHE A 13 27.08 -27.52 -13.37
C PHE A 13 26.92 -28.68 -14.36
N TYR A 14 26.95 -28.39 -15.66
CA TYR A 14 26.92 -29.42 -16.70
C TYR A 14 28.16 -30.32 -16.67
N ILE A 15 29.35 -29.74 -16.47
CA ILE A 15 30.59 -30.51 -16.30
C ILE A 15 30.49 -31.45 -15.08
N LEU A 16 29.93 -30.97 -13.96
CA LEU A 16 29.72 -31.80 -12.76
C LEU A 16 28.80 -32.99 -13.06
N ILE A 17 27.64 -32.75 -13.69
CA ILE A 17 26.69 -33.81 -14.03
C ILE A 17 27.32 -34.84 -14.96
N ILE A 18 27.99 -34.38 -16.02
CA ILE A 18 28.65 -35.26 -16.99
C ILE A 18 29.76 -36.06 -16.30
N GLY A 19 30.56 -35.42 -15.44
CA GLY A 19 31.62 -36.08 -14.67
C GLY A 19 31.08 -37.17 -13.75
N VAL A 20 30.05 -36.89 -12.95
CA VAL A 20 29.42 -37.87 -12.06
C VAL A 20 28.83 -39.03 -12.87
N THR A 21 28.15 -38.71 -13.97
CA THR A 21 27.53 -39.71 -14.85
C THR A 21 28.60 -40.63 -15.45
N LEU A 22 29.68 -40.07 -16.00
CA LEU A 22 30.79 -40.84 -16.53
C LEU A 22 31.45 -41.73 -15.48
N ILE A 23 31.66 -41.24 -14.26
CA ILE A 23 32.23 -42.04 -13.16
C ILE A 23 31.32 -43.22 -12.81
N LEU A 24 30.00 -43.02 -12.73
CA LEU A 24 29.04 -44.08 -12.40
C LEU A 24 28.96 -45.15 -13.50
N PHE A 25 28.93 -44.75 -14.77
CA PHE A 25 28.86 -45.71 -15.87
C PHE A 25 30.19 -46.43 -16.13
N SER A 26 31.31 -45.71 -16.01
CA SER A 26 32.64 -46.31 -16.17
C SER A 26 32.98 -47.26 -15.03
N SER A 27 32.61 -46.94 -13.78
CA SER A 27 32.81 -47.84 -12.64
C SER A 27 32.01 -49.14 -12.82
N LEU A 28 30.73 -49.05 -13.21
CA LEU A 28 29.91 -50.23 -13.51
C LEU A 28 30.52 -51.08 -14.62
N TYR A 29 31.03 -50.45 -15.69
CA TYR A 29 31.63 -51.16 -16.82
C TYR A 29 32.97 -51.82 -16.47
N ILE A 30 33.83 -51.14 -15.70
CA ILE A 30 35.17 -51.61 -15.34
C ILE A 30 35.09 -52.72 -14.28
N PHE A 31 34.26 -52.56 -13.25
CA PHE A 31 34.20 -53.51 -12.13
C PHE A 31 33.33 -54.75 -12.39
N THR A 32 32.61 -54.81 -13.52
CA THR A 32 31.79 -55.98 -13.90
C THR A 32 32.50 -56.92 -14.89
N ARG A 33 33.72 -56.58 -15.35
CA ARG A 33 34.51 -57.41 -16.29
C ARG A 33 35.53 -58.29 -15.55
N PRO A 34 35.94 -59.44 -16.14
CA PRO A 34 36.99 -60.27 -15.55
C PRO A 34 38.29 -59.48 -15.39
N ALA A 35 38.96 -59.70 -14.26
CA ALA A 35 40.17 -58.98 -13.92
C ALA A 35 41.28 -59.25 -14.93
N ILE A 36 41.93 -58.17 -15.39
CA ILE A 36 43.05 -58.25 -16.33
C ILE A 36 44.33 -58.69 -15.59
N TRP A 37 44.47 -58.32 -14.31
CA TRP A 37 45.60 -58.64 -13.43
C TRP A 37 45.13 -59.42 -12.21
N ASN A 38 45.85 -60.48 -11.82
CA ASN A 38 45.46 -61.38 -10.73
C ASN A 38 45.31 -60.67 -9.37
N ASP A 39 46.09 -59.62 -9.10
CA ASP A 39 46.01 -58.83 -7.85
C ASP A 39 44.75 -57.95 -7.75
N PHE A 40 43.99 -57.82 -8.85
CA PHE A 40 42.73 -57.07 -8.93
C PHE A 40 41.54 -58.00 -9.23
N ASP A 41 41.65 -59.28 -8.91
CA ASP A 41 40.53 -60.23 -9.01
C ASP A 41 39.58 -60.10 -7.80
N PHE A 42 38.50 -59.34 -8.02
CA PHE A 42 37.45 -59.11 -7.03
C PHE A 42 36.30 -60.13 -7.12
N SER A 43 36.44 -61.20 -7.91
CA SER A 43 35.35 -62.17 -8.15
C SER A 43 34.85 -62.85 -6.87
N ASN A 44 35.69 -62.93 -5.82
CA ASN A 44 35.34 -63.52 -4.53
C ASN A 44 35.02 -62.49 -3.44
N THR A 45 35.09 -61.18 -3.72
CA THR A 45 34.88 -60.12 -2.72
C THR A 45 33.45 -59.57 -2.66
N GLY A 46 32.51 -60.20 -3.38
CA GLY A 46 31.10 -59.80 -3.39
C GLY A 46 30.47 -59.73 -1.99
N GLN A 47 30.76 -60.72 -1.13
CA GLN A 47 30.28 -60.73 0.26
C GLN A 47 30.78 -59.54 1.10
N ILE A 48 31.98 -59.02 0.80
CA ILE A 48 32.51 -57.82 1.47
C ILE A 48 31.72 -56.59 1.01
N GLY A 49 31.44 -56.49 -0.29
CA GLY A 49 30.57 -55.45 -0.85
C GLY A 49 29.15 -55.48 -0.29
N ASP A 50 28.57 -56.68 -0.17
CA ASP A 50 27.24 -56.88 0.42
C ASP A 50 27.20 -56.51 1.91
N THR A 51 28.26 -56.80 2.65
CA THR A 51 28.38 -56.42 4.07
C THR A 51 28.54 -54.92 4.24
N ILE A 52 29.39 -54.28 3.43
CA ILE A 52 29.55 -52.82 3.42
C ILE A 52 28.23 -52.16 3.02
N GLY A 53 27.59 -52.62 1.94
CA GLY A 53 26.30 -52.12 1.48
C GLY A 53 25.19 -52.29 2.52
N GLY A 54 25.10 -53.47 3.15
CA GLY A 54 24.11 -53.78 4.18
C GLY A 54 24.25 -52.93 5.45
N ILE A 55 25.48 -52.55 5.84
CA ILE A 55 25.74 -51.68 7.00
C ILE A 55 25.61 -50.20 6.62
N THR A 56 26.10 -49.80 5.45
CA THR A 56 26.12 -48.39 5.03
C THR A 56 24.76 -47.89 4.55
N ALA A 57 23.93 -48.73 3.92
CA ALA A 57 22.63 -48.30 3.41
C ALA A 57 21.69 -47.76 4.52
N PRO A 58 21.53 -48.41 5.69
CA PRO A 58 20.78 -47.83 6.81
C PRO A 58 21.35 -46.51 7.32
N ILE A 59 22.68 -46.37 7.36
CA ILE A 59 23.36 -45.14 7.82
C ILE A 59 23.10 -43.99 6.83
N ILE A 60 23.25 -44.23 5.52
CA ILE A 60 22.97 -43.25 4.47
C ILE A 60 21.49 -42.86 4.50
N ASN A 61 20.58 -43.82 4.64
CA ASN A 61 19.15 -43.57 4.74
C ASN A 61 18.81 -42.73 5.97
N LEU A 62 19.45 -42.99 7.12
CA LEU A 62 19.29 -42.20 8.34
C LEU A 62 19.79 -40.76 8.15
N ILE A 63 20.98 -40.57 7.56
CA ILE A 63 21.52 -39.25 7.23
C ILE A 63 20.58 -38.53 6.26
N GLY A 64 20.08 -39.21 5.23
CA GLY A 64 19.10 -38.67 4.28
C GLY A 64 17.82 -38.20 4.97
N ALA A 65 17.25 -39.03 5.86
CA ALA A 65 16.07 -38.67 6.64
C ALA A 65 16.31 -37.45 7.54
N ILE A 66 17.48 -37.38 8.20
CA ILE A 66 17.87 -36.22 9.02
C ILE A 66 17.97 -34.96 8.16
N LEU A 67 18.63 -35.03 7.00
CA LEU A 67 18.76 -33.89 6.08
C LEU A 67 17.41 -33.41 5.55
N ILE A 68 16.50 -34.34 5.21
CA ILE A 68 15.13 -34.01 4.82
C ILE A 68 14.40 -33.32 5.97
N PHE A 69 14.47 -33.84 7.19
CA PHE A 69 13.86 -33.22 8.37
C PHE A 69 14.40 -31.79 8.61
N LEU A 70 15.71 -31.60 8.52
CA LEU A 70 16.33 -30.28 8.66
C LEU A 70 15.89 -29.32 7.55
N SER A 71 15.78 -29.81 6.32
CA SER A 71 15.28 -29.03 5.18
C SER A 71 13.84 -28.57 5.41
N PHE A 72 12.94 -29.46 5.83
CA PHE A 72 11.56 -29.09 6.16
C PHE A 72 11.48 -28.11 7.31
N LYS A 73 12.31 -28.27 8.35
CA LYS A 73 12.38 -27.32 9.46
C LYS A 73 12.79 -25.91 8.98
N ALA A 74 13.78 -25.81 8.10
CA ALA A 74 14.20 -24.55 7.52
C ALA A 74 13.11 -23.92 6.63
N GLN A 75 12.45 -24.73 5.80
CA GLN A 75 11.33 -24.28 4.96
C GLN A 75 10.16 -23.73 5.80
N ILE A 76 9.78 -24.40 6.88
CA ILE A 76 8.73 -23.92 7.80
C ILE A 76 9.11 -22.57 8.40
N ASN A 77 10.38 -22.40 8.80
CA ASN A 77 10.84 -21.12 9.34
C ASN A 77 10.80 -20.00 8.29
N ALA A 78 11.25 -20.28 7.06
CA ALA A 78 11.18 -19.33 5.96
C ALA A 78 9.74 -18.89 5.66
N ASN A 79 8.78 -19.82 5.65
CA ASN A 79 7.37 -19.52 5.43
C ASN A 79 6.79 -18.60 6.52
N LYS A 80 7.16 -18.81 7.79
CA LYS A 80 6.73 -17.94 8.90
C LYS A 80 7.25 -16.51 8.72
N ILE A 81 8.51 -16.36 8.33
CA ILE A 81 9.13 -15.05 8.08
C ILE A 81 8.42 -14.38 6.89
N GLN A 82 8.23 -15.11 5.78
CA GLN A 82 7.56 -14.59 4.59
C GLN A 82 6.13 -14.12 4.89
N PHE A 83 5.37 -14.90 5.66
CA PHE A 83 4.02 -14.53 6.07
C PHE A 83 4.01 -13.24 6.90
N THR A 84 4.94 -13.11 7.84
CA THR A 84 5.06 -11.90 8.67
C THR A 84 5.40 -10.67 7.82
N LEU A 85 6.35 -10.81 6.89
CA LEU A 85 6.73 -9.73 5.98
C LEU A 85 5.57 -9.33 5.06
N LEU A 86 4.83 -10.30 4.53
CA LEU A 86 3.66 -10.04 3.67
C LEU A 86 2.57 -9.27 4.44
N ASN A 87 2.27 -9.67 5.67
CA ASN A 87 1.27 -8.97 6.46
C ASN A 87 1.70 -7.52 6.77
N ASN A 88 2.97 -7.32 7.12
CA ASN A 88 3.51 -5.97 7.33
C ASN A 88 3.44 -5.12 6.04
N GLU A 89 3.69 -5.72 4.88
CA GLU A 89 3.58 -5.07 3.58
C GLU A 89 2.13 -4.67 3.27
N ILE A 90 1.16 -5.57 3.49
CA ILE A 90 -0.27 -5.29 3.31
C ILE A 90 -0.72 -4.12 4.19
N GLU A 91 -0.31 -4.10 5.46
CA GLU A 91 -0.64 -3.02 6.38
C GLU A 91 -0.01 -1.68 5.95
N ASN A 92 1.23 -1.69 5.46
CA ASN A 92 1.88 -0.50 4.92
C ASN A 92 1.19 0.01 3.66
N GLN A 93 0.86 -0.89 2.72
CA GLN A 93 0.15 -0.55 1.49
C GLN A 93 -1.24 0.03 1.77
N LYS A 94 -1.94 -0.47 2.79
CA LYS A 94 -3.23 0.09 3.22
C LYS A 94 -3.08 1.54 3.70
N LYS A 95 -2.05 1.84 4.50
CA LYS A 95 -1.74 3.21 4.95
C LYS A 95 -1.40 4.12 3.77
N ASP A 96 -0.54 3.66 2.87
CA ASP A 96 -0.15 4.41 1.67
C ASP A 96 -1.37 4.69 0.77
N ARG A 97 -2.26 3.72 0.60
CA ARG A 97 -3.52 3.89 -0.13
C ARG A 97 -4.43 4.94 0.52
N ASN A 98 -4.62 4.86 1.84
CA ASN A 98 -5.45 5.83 2.57
C ASN A 98 -4.89 7.26 2.43
N PHE A 99 -3.56 7.39 2.52
CA PHE A 99 -2.89 8.67 2.30
C PHE A 99 -3.18 9.22 0.90
N GLN A 100 -3.08 8.39 -0.14
CA GLN A 100 -3.36 8.83 -1.51
C GLN A 100 -4.83 9.18 -1.75
N VAL A 101 -5.78 8.41 -1.22
CA VAL A 101 -7.20 8.74 -1.32
C VAL A 101 -7.48 10.13 -0.76
N ILE A 102 -6.87 10.50 0.37
CA ILE A 102 -7.05 11.84 0.96
C ILE A 102 -6.43 12.93 0.07
N LEU A 103 -5.26 12.68 -0.54
CA LEU A 103 -4.65 13.63 -1.46
C LEU A 103 -5.48 13.82 -2.73
N ASP A 104 -6.06 12.75 -3.26
CA ASP A 104 -6.96 12.80 -4.42
C ASP A 104 -8.24 13.60 -4.10
N LEU A 105 -8.87 13.33 -2.95
CA LEU A 105 -10.02 14.10 -2.47
C LEU A 105 -9.67 15.58 -2.28
N PHE A 106 -8.49 15.88 -1.73
CA PHE A 106 -8.03 17.26 -1.59
C PHE A 106 -7.80 17.94 -2.94
N GLN A 107 -7.29 17.22 -3.93
CA GLN A 107 -7.13 17.74 -5.28
C GLN A 107 -8.48 18.01 -5.95
N ALA A 108 -9.47 17.13 -5.75
CA ALA A 108 -10.85 17.35 -6.21
C ALA A 108 -11.43 18.63 -5.58
N LEU A 109 -11.36 18.76 -4.25
CA LEU A 109 -11.81 19.97 -3.53
C LEU A 109 -11.18 21.25 -4.10
N LYS A 110 -9.87 21.23 -4.40
CA LYS A 110 -9.18 22.38 -4.98
C LYS A 110 -9.69 22.72 -6.37
N ASN A 111 -9.92 21.72 -7.21
CA ASN A 111 -10.43 21.91 -8.57
C ASN A 111 -11.85 22.47 -8.52
N ASP A 112 -12.70 21.90 -7.68
CA ASP A 112 -14.10 22.33 -7.54
C ASP A 112 -14.18 23.74 -6.96
N PHE A 113 -13.29 24.08 -6.02
CA PHE A 113 -13.15 25.45 -5.55
C PHE A 113 -12.75 26.40 -6.68
N GLN A 114 -11.79 26.04 -7.53
CA GLN A 114 -11.37 26.88 -8.67
C GLN A 114 -12.49 27.03 -9.72
N ASN A 115 -13.34 26.02 -9.85
CA ASN A 115 -14.46 25.99 -10.78
C ASN A 115 -15.71 26.71 -10.27
N LEU A 116 -15.75 27.13 -8.99
CA LEU A 116 -16.82 28.01 -8.49
C LEU A 116 -16.98 29.20 -9.43
N ALA A 117 -18.21 29.45 -9.86
CA ALA A 117 -18.52 30.52 -10.79
C ALA A 117 -19.64 31.39 -10.24
N PHE A 118 -19.44 32.71 -10.34
CA PHE A 118 -20.47 33.67 -10.00
C PHE A 118 -20.30 34.92 -10.86
N GLU A 119 -21.34 35.24 -11.63
CA GLU A 119 -21.29 36.28 -12.65
C GLU A 119 -20.09 36.07 -13.59
N ASN A 120 -19.15 37.02 -13.64
CA ASN A 120 -17.94 36.97 -14.47
C ASN A 120 -16.70 36.51 -13.69
N TYR A 121 -16.87 36.06 -12.45
CA TYR A 121 -15.78 35.66 -11.58
C TYR A 121 -15.72 34.14 -11.44
N THR A 122 -14.52 33.63 -11.19
CA THR A 122 -14.28 32.23 -10.82
C THR A 122 -13.48 32.11 -9.53
N GLY A 123 -13.52 30.93 -8.92
CA GLY A 123 -12.73 30.59 -7.74
C GLY A 123 -12.95 31.52 -6.55
N MET A 124 -11.86 31.97 -5.96
CA MET A 124 -11.88 32.87 -4.79
C MET A 124 -12.60 34.20 -5.10
N SER A 125 -12.46 34.72 -6.32
CA SER A 125 -13.16 35.96 -6.71
C SER A 125 -14.67 35.75 -6.79
N ALA A 126 -15.12 34.59 -7.28
CA ALA A 126 -16.54 34.25 -7.37
C ALA A 126 -17.19 34.20 -5.98
N ILE A 127 -16.60 33.43 -5.07
CA ILE A 127 -17.16 33.29 -3.73
C ILE A 127 -17.11 34.59 -2.94
N ASN A 128 -16.06 35.40 -3.12
CA ASN A 128 -15.98 36.72 -2.49
C ASN A 128 -17.00 37.70 -3.08
N ALA A 129 -17.23 37.68 -4.40
CA ALA A 129 -18.25 38.51 -5.03
C ALA A 129 -19.64 38.15 -4.50
N TYR A 130 -19.96 36.85 -4.45
CA TYR A 130 -21.18 36.35 -3.83
C TYR A 130 -21.29 36.82 -2.38
N VAL A 131 -20.26 36.56 -1.55
CA VAL A 131 -20.25 36.94 -0.12
C VAL A 131 -20.43 38.45 0.10
N ASN A 132 -19.86 39.29 -0.76
CA ASN A 132 -20.05 40.73 -0.65
C ASN A 132 -21.47 41.17 -1.02
N GLN A 133 -22.07 40.56 -2.05
CA GLN A 133 -23.46 40.86 -2.42
C GLN A 133 -24.45 40.49 -1.31
N ILE A 134 -24.24 39.33 -0.66
CA ILE A 134 -25.10 38.90 0.45
C ILE A 134 -24.89 39.72 1.73
N ARG A 135 -23.73 40.37 1.89
CA ARG A 135 -23.42 41.21 3.05
C ARG A 135 -24.22 42.51 3.04
N ASP A 136 -24.41 43.10 1.87
CA ASP A 136 -24.86 44.49 1.77
C ASP A 136 -26.41 44.62 1.59
N TYR A 137 -27.19 43.52 1.44
CA TYR A 137 -28.61 43.61 1.03
C TYR A 137 -29.63 42.56 1.55
N TRP A 138 -29.36 41.78 2.61
CA TRP A 138 -30.24 40.65 2.94
C TRP A 138 -31.34 40.90 3.98
N THR A 139 -32.59 40.91 3.47
CA THR A 139 -33.81 40.45 4.15
C THR A 139 -33.89 38.91 4.10
N LYS A 140 -34.77 38.28 4.90
CA LYS A 140 -34.97 36.82 4.89
C LYS A 140 -35.34 36.29 3.50
N GLU A 141 -36.21 37.01 2.80
CA GLU A 141 -36.69 36.68 1.44
C GLU A 141 -35.56 36.75 0.38
N ASN A 142 -34.64 37.72 0.51
CA ASN A 142 -33.46 37.78 -0.35
C ASN A 142 -32.49 36.63 -0.08
N PHE A 143 -32.28 36.25 1.19
CA PHE A 143 -31.48 35.06 1.51
C PHE A 143 -32.11 33.80 0.88
N GLU A 144 -33.42 33.62 1.04
CA GLU A 144 -34.17 32.46 0.51
C GLU A 144 -34.05 32.33 -1.01
N SER A 145 -34.21 33.43 -1.75
CA SER A 145 -34.03 33.40 -3.20
C SER A 145 -32.58 33.07 -3.61
N HIS A 146 -31.60 33.53 -2.84
CA HIS A 146 -30.19 33.32 -3.15
C HIS A 146 -29.64 31.97 -2.63
N SER A 147 -30.32 31.30 -1.71
CA SER A 147 -29.97 29.92 -1.30
C SER A 147 -30.32 28.87 -2.39
N HIS A 148 -30.89 29.32 -3.50
CA HIS A 148 -31.17 28.51 -4.69
C HIS A 148 -30.25 28.80 -5.89
N ILE A 149 -29.31 29.75 -5.77
CA ILE A 149 -28.40 30.04 -6.89
C ILE A 149 -27.24 29.04 -6.95
N PRO A 150 -26.67 28.77 -8.14
CA PRO A 150 -25.65 27.74 -8.33
C PRO A 150 -24.45 27.84 -7.38
N ILE A 151 -23.86 29.04 -7.22
CA ILE A 151 -22.67 29.19 -6.37
C ILE A 151 -22.89 28.77 -4.91
N TYR A 152 -24.10 28.95 -4.37
CA TYR A 152 -24.39 28.52 -3.02
C TYR A 152 -24.47 26.99 -2.92
N SER A 153 -25.08 26.34 -3.91
CA SER A 153 -25.10 24.87 -4.00
C SER A 153 -23.68 24.31 -4.15
N ASP A 154 -22.87 24.91 -5.01
CA ASP A 154 -21.47 24.48 -5.22
C ASP A 154 -20.63 24.69 -3.95
N TRP A 155 -20.83 25.80 -3.24
CA TRP A 155 -20.19 26.02 -1.95
C TRP A 155 -20.64 24.99 -0.90
N LYS A 156 -21.93 24.63 -0.85
CA LYS A 156 -22.42 23.57 0.05
C LYS A 156 -21.72 22.23 -0.24
N PHE A 157 -21.56 21.90 -1.52
CA PHE A 157 -20.83 20.70 -1.94
C PHE A 157 -19.37 20.73 -1.47
N LEU A 158 -18.67 21.87 -1.64
CA LEU A 158 -17.29 22.03 -1.13
C LEU A 158 -17.18 21.87 0.38
N MET A 159 -18.17 22.31 1.16
CA MET A 159 -18.17 22.09 2.61
C MET A 159 -18.32 20.58 2.92
N ALA A 160 -19.20 19.87 2.21
CA ALA A 160 -19.34 18.43 2.38
C ALA A 160 -18.06 17.67 2.01
N GLU A 161 -17.37 18.07 0.94
CA GLU A 161 -16.07 17.47 0.56
C GLU A 161 -14.99 17.74 1.61
N TYR A 162 -14.92 18.96 2.13
CA TYR A 162 -13.97 19.31 3.19
C TYR A 162 -14.23 18.49 4.45
N ASP A 163 -15.49 18.33 4.85
CA ASP A 163 -15.88 17.52 6.00
C ASP A 163 -15.51 16.05 5.78
N LEU A 164 -15.78 15.51 4.59
CA LEU A 164 -15.39 14.14 4.21
C LEU A 164 -13.88 13.92 4.31
N ILE A 165 -13.08 14.87 3.82
CA ILE A 165 -11.62 14.84 3.94
C ILE A 165 -11.20 14.87 5.40
N SER A 166 -11.77 15.77 6.20
CA SER A 166 -11.48 15.92 7.62
C SER A 166 -11.79 14.62 8.36
N PHE A 167 -12.95 14.02 8.11
CA PHE A 167 -13.36 12.73 8.64
C PHE A 167 -12.37 11.62 8.27
N HIS A 168 -11.95 11.53 7.00
CA HIS A 168 -10.97 10.53 6.57
C HIS A 168 -9.61 10.72 7.26
N ILE A 169 -9.17 11.96 7.45
CA ILE A 169 -7.92 12.26 8.17
C ILE A 169 -8.00 11.84 9.63
N GLU A 170 -9.17 11.89 10.27
CA GLU A 170 -9.33 11.49 11.68
C GLU A 170 -9.52 9.99 11.87
N THR A 171 -10.24 9.33 10.96
CA THR A 171 -10.65 7.94 11.13
C THR A 171 -9.77 6.92 10.40
N SER A 172 -9.09 7.31 9.33
CA SER A 172 -8.28 6.37 8.54
C SER A 172 -7.03 5.93 9.28
N ASP A 173 -6.58 4.72 9.00
CA ASP A 173 -5.28 4.25 9.44
C ASP A 173 -4.19 4.91 8.59
N LEU A 174 -3.41 5.78 9.22
CA LEU A 174 -2.39 6.64 8.62
C LEU A 174 -1.16 6.63 9.53
N ARG A 175 0.04 6.82 8.96
CA ARG A 175 1.22 7.07 9.78
C ARG A 175 1.04 8.40 10.53
N ALA A 176 1.54 8.49 11.77
CA ALA A 176 1.33 9.67 12.61
C ALA A 176 1.84 10.96 11.94
N THR A 177 2.99 10.89 11.27
CA THR A 177 3.59 12.01 10.52
C THR A 177 2.75 12.45 9.33
N GLU A 178 2.17 11.50 8.59
CA GLU A 178 1.28 11.77 7.45
C GLU A 178 -0.01 12.44 7.90
N ARG A 179 -0.62 11.92 8.98
CA ARG A 179 -1.82 12.52 9.57
C ARG A 179 -1.57 13.98 9.95
N THR A 180 -0.46 14.27 10.63
CA THR A 180 -0.10 15.64 10.99
C THR A 180 0.07 16.53 9.75
N ARG A 181 0.78 16.05 8.72
CA ARG A 181 0.98 16.81 7.47
C ARG A 181 -0.33 17.09 6.74
N LEU A 182 -1.21 16.10 6.61
CA LEU A 182 -2.52 16.24 5.99
C LEU A 182 -3.40 17.21 6.78
N LYS A 183 -3.45 17.09 8.12
CA LYS A 183 -4.16 18.05 8.98
C LYS A 183 -3.67 19.48 8.74
N SER A 184 -2.35 19.71 8.76
CA SER A 184 -1.79 21.04 8.50
C SER A 184 -2.12 21.55 7.10
N LEU A 185 -2.03 20.71 6.07
CA LEU A 185 -2.32 21.07 4.69
C LEU A 185 -3.78 21.55 4.53
N ILE A 186 -4.73 20.75 5.00
CA ILE A 186 -6.16 21.02 4.89
C ILE A 186 -6.56 22.25 5.72
N LYS A 187 -6.03 22.37 6.95
CA LYS A 187 -6.23 23.56 7.79
C LYS A 187 -5.73 24.84 7.12
N ASN A 188 -4.51 24.81 6.60
CA ASN A 188 -3.93 25.98 5.92
C ASN A 188 -4.76 26.35 4.68
N TYR A 189 -5.27 25.38 3.93
CA TYR A 189 -6.17 25.64 2.83
C TYR A 189 -7.46 26.32 3.29
N PHE A 190 -8.09 25.82 4.37
CA PHE A 190 -9.27 26.44 4.95
C PHE A 190 -9.02 27.89 5.36
N PHE A 191 -7.98 28.14 6.18
CA PHE A 191 -7.66 29.48 6.65
C PHE A 191 -7.36 30.47 5.52
N THR A 192 -6.76 30.01 4.43
CA THR A 192 -6.38 30.89 3.33
C THR A 192 -7.46 31.11 2.29
N GLN A 193 -8.32 30.12 2.03
CA GLN A 193 -9.29 30.17 0.92
C GLN A 193 -10.75 30.19 1.40
N LEU A 194 -11.09 29.47 2.47
CA LEU A 194 -12.48 29.17 2.82
C LEU A 194 -12.97 29.87 4.09
N GLU A 195 -12.09 30.28 5.01
CA GLU A 195 -12.51 30.79 6.32
C GLU A 195 -13.40 32.03 6.22
N TYR A 196 -12.97 33.03 5.45
CA TYR A 196 -13.74 34.26 5.25
C TYR A 196 -15.14 34.01 4.63
N PRO A 197 -15.25 33.34 3.46
CA PRO A 197 -16.56 33.10 2.87
C PRO A 197 -17.44 32.20 3.75
N THR A 198 -16.89 31.15 4.34
CA THR A 198 -17.64 30.23 5.20
C THR A 198 -18.19 30.92 6.44
N ASN A 199 -17.40 31.74 7.13
CA ASN A 199 -17.88 32.51 8.29
C ASN A 199 -18.97 33.52 7.91
N SER A 200 -18.84 34.15 6.74
CA SER A 200 -19.81 35.12 6.24
C SER A 200 -21.15 34.47 5.91
N ILE A 201 -21.13 33.34 5.21
CA ILE A 201 -22.34 32.56 4.86
C ILE A 201 -22.97 31.98 6.12
N LYS A 202 -22.17 31.39 7.03
CA LYS A 202 -22.65 30.88 8.32
C LYS A 202 -23.41 31.95 9.11
N LYS A 203 -22.88 33.17 9.20
CA LYS A 203 -23.53 34.26 9.93
C LYS A 203 -24.95 34.52 9.41
N GLN A 204 -25.14 34.46 8.10
CA GLN A 204 -26.44 34.67 7.46
C GLN A 204 -27.37 33.46 7.67
N LEU A 205 -26.85 32.23 7.55
CA LEU A 205 -27.61 31.01 7.86
C LEU A 205 -28.17 30.98 9.29
N VAL A 206 -27.35 31.37 10.27
CA VAL A 206 -27.78 31.50 11.67
C VAL A 206 -28.82 32.62 11.81
N LYS A 207 -28.60 33.77 11.17
CA LYS A 207 -29.51 34.93 11.25
C LYS A 207 -30.92 34.61 10.76
N PHE A 208 -31.05 33.78 9.73
CA PHE A 208 -32.33 33.47 9.10
C PHE A 208 -32.86 32.06 9.39
N GLU A 209 -32.17 31.29 10.23
CA GLU A 209 -32.52 29.93 10.65
C GLU A 209 -32.70 28.97 9.46
N GLN A 210 -31.72 28.92 8.57
CA GLN A 210 -31.75 28.09 7.35
C GLN A 210 -30.65 27.04 7.29
N ASP A 211 -30.90 25.99 6.48
CA ASP A 211 -30.01 24.87 6.18
C ASP A 211 -29.26 24.37 7.43
N SER A 212 -30.04 23.87 8.40
CA SER A 212 -29.53 23.43 9.70
C SER A 212 -28.53 22.26 9.60
N ASP A 213 -28.69 21.42 8.59
CA ASP A 213 -27.76 20.37 8.19
C ASP A 213 -26.42 20.94 7.72
N VAL A 214 -26.44 21.96 6.87
CA VAL A 214 -25.23 22.66 6.41
C VAL A 214 -24.55 23.39 7.55
N LEU A 215 -25.32 24.02 8.45
CA LEU A 215 -24.78 24.64 9.66
C LEU A 215 -24.04 23.63 10.55
N LYS A 216 -24.55 22.41 10.65
CA LYS A 216 -23.86 21.33 11.38
C LYS A 216 -22.50 21.02 10.74
N ILE A 217 -22.48 20.77 9.43
CA ILE A 217 -21.23 20.51 8.67
C ILE A 217 -20.22 21.65 8.89
N VAL A 218 -20.65 22.90 8.72
CA VAL A 218 -19.77 24.06 8.90
C VAL A 218 -19.24 24.16 10.33
N ASN A 219 -20.04 23.82 11.34
CA ASN A 219 -19.57 23.81 12.72
C ASN A 219 -18.52 22.72 12.97
N ASP A 220 -18.73 21.52 12.43
CA ASP A 220 -17.80 20.40 12.54
C ASP A 220 -16.45 20.76 11.88
N ILE A 221 -16.48 21.40 10.70
CA ILE A 221 -15.31 21.95 10.01
C ILE A 221 -14.58 22.98 10.89
N LEU A 222 -15.30 23.94 11.46
CA LEU A 222 -14.70 24.97 12.30
C LEU A 222 -14.09 24.37 13.57
N GLU A 223 -14.68 23.31 14.14
CA GLU A 223 -14.12 22.60 15.29
C GLU A 223 -12.83 21.85 14.91
N PHE A 224 -12.85 21.11 13.80
CA PHE A 224 -11.68 20.42 13.26
C PHE A 224 -10.49 21.39 13.08
N ASN A 225 -10.76 22.59 12.58
CA ASN A 225 -9.75 23.62 12.35
C ASN A 225 -9.23 24.29 13.65
N LYS A 226 -10.01 24.28 14.74
CA LYS A 226 -9.61 24.84 16.05
C LYS A 226 -8.75 23.90 16.90
N LYS A 227 -8.91 22.59 16.75
CA LYS A 227 -8.13 21.59 17.51
C LYS A 227 -6.63 21.78 17.21
N LYS A 228 -5.77 21.92 18.23
CA LYS A 228 -4.32 21.99 18.03
C LYS A 228 -3.77 20.69 17.46
#